data_AF-A0A9P1FG03-F1
#
_entry.id   AF-A0A9P1FG03-F1
#
_cell.length_a   1.000
_cell.length_b   1.000
_cell.length_c   1.000
_cell.angle_alpha   90.00
_cell.angle_beta   90.00
_cell.angle_gamma   90.00
#
_symmetry.space_group_name_H-M   'P 1'
#
loop_
_entity.id
_entity.type
_entity.pdbx_description
1 polymer ?
#
loop_
_entity_poly.entity_id
_entity_poly.type
_entity_poly.pdbx_seq_one_letter_code
_entity_poly.pdbx_strand_id
1 'polypeptide(L)'
;MKDDFLDLGDEPGSKHLLNASIAVPSEILLHPHDFQKNVVHFFCVTVQVLYLNLVLPSASDRWNCNSLGRDKMPYAEALFLRDNGFDHAAVRKIGAVFSDDGGVDPYVVMCSDKGKMLHFNGGVKPWTWQTYYADHKLPLCALPENMPENFNFNSVVQVKLFCKLVSFVNCVDIWNSFISEETACALRDYKQEWPEEPTWIANMGEKVAKEEEERIDREKARIQKQEGLHLPDDSHRCRLCVDNLYYNI
;
A
#
# COMPACT_ATOMS: atom_id res chain seq x y z
N MET A 1 -31.95 -15.10 -21.38
CA MET A 1 -30.98 -14.45 -20.48
C MET A 1 -31.79 -13.57 -19.56
N LYS A 2 -31.90 -13.97 -18.30
CA LYS A 2 -32.56 -13.19 -17.23
C LYS A 2 -31.43 -12.77 -16.30
N ASP A 3 -31.25 -11.47 -16.16
CA ASP A 3 -30.21 -10.88 -15.34
C ASP A 3 -30.69 -10.85 -13.89
N ASP A 4 -30.06 -11.68 -13.05
CA ASP A 4 -30.27 -11.67 -11.62
C ASP A 4 -29.44 -10.53 -11.02
N PHE A 5 -30.15 -9.45 -10.67
CA PHE A 5 -29.63 -8.26 -10.03
C PHE A 5 -29.31 -8.58 -8.56
N LEU A 6 -28.05 -8.46 -8.17
CA LEU A 6 -27.59 -8.67 -6.79
C LEU A 6 -27.99 -7.47 -5.91
N ASP A 7 -28.84 -7.76 -4.92
CA ASP A 7 -29.30 -6.86 -3.87
C ASP A 7 -28.18 -6.69 -2.83
N LEU A 8 -27.57 -5.50 -2.77
CA LEU A 8 -26.54 -5.15 -1.79
C LEU A 8 -27.22 -4.53 -0.57
N GLY A 9 -27.23 -5.28 0.53
CA GLY A 9 -27.89 -4.92 1.78
C GLY A 9 -27.37 -3.63 2.41
N ASP A 10 -28.32 -2.87 2.96
CA ASP A 10 -28.15 -1.66 3.74
C ASP A 10 -27.34 -1.88 5.03
N GLU A 11 -26.36 -1.01 5.31
CA GLU A 11 -25.67 -0.94 6.61
C GLU A 11 -26.47 -0.13 7.65
N PRO A 12 -26.57 -0.59 8.91
CA PRO A 12 -27.24 0.16 9.97
C PRO A 12 -26.29 1.15 10.68
N GLY A 13 -26.61 2.44 10.53
CA GLY A 13 -26.76 3.40 11.63
C GLY A 13 -25.60 3.62 12.61
N SER A 14 -24.73 4.59 12.30
CA SER A 14 -23.84 5.21 13.28
C SER A 14 -24.57 6.32 14.05
N LYS A 15 -24.81 6.10 15.35
CA LYS A 15 -25.21 7.12 16.32
C LYS A 15 -24.42 6.89 17.62
N HIS A 16 -23.52 7.81 17.97
CA HIS A 16 -23.57 8.56 19.23
C HIS A 16 -22.30 9.41 19.40
N LEU A 17 -22.50 10.72 19.31
CA LEU A 17 -21.59 11.75 19.83
C LEU A 17 -21.66 11.73 21.35
N LEU A 18 -20.52 11.57 22.02
CA LEU A 18 -20.37 11.88 23.45
C LEU A 18 -19.42 13.07 23.60
N ASN A 19 -20.00 14.21 23.99
CA ASN A 19 -19.30 15.39 24.46
C ASN A 19 -18.59 15.07 25.78
N ALA A 20 -17.26 15.07 25.77
CA ALA A 20 -16.47 15.10 26.99
C ALA A 20 -16.21 16.56 27.39
N SER A 21 -16.96 17.05 28.38
CA SER A 21 -16.69 18.34 29.03
C SER A 21 -15.46 18.20 29.92
N ILE A 22 -14.37 18.88 29.55
CA ILE A 22 -13.15 18.98 30.36
C ILE A 22 -13.43 19.98 31.50
N ALA A 23 -13.46 19.48 32.73
CA ALA A 23 -13.50 20.30 33.93
C ALA A 23 -12.15 21.01 34.12
N VAL A 24 -12.16 22.34 34.09
CA VAL A 24 -11.00 23.17 34.43
C VAL A 24 -10.97 23.33 35.95
N PRO A 25 -9.87 22.98 36.65
CA PRO A 25 -9.77 23.21 38.08
C PRO A 25 -9.59 24.70 38.36
N SER A 26 -10.60 25.29 38.98
CA SER A 26 -10.53 26.61 39.61
C SER A 26 -9.76 26.51 40.93
N GLU A 27 -8.93 27.53 41.18
CA GLU A 27 -8.27 27.87 42.46
C GLU A 27 -6.93 27.18 42.77
N ILE A 28 -5.86 27.73 42.18
CA ILE A 28 -4.53 27.73 42.80
C ILE A 28 -4.26 29.15 43.31
N LEU A 29 -4.45 29.35 44.61
CA LEU A 29 -4.05 30.56 45.35
C LEU A 29 -2.52 30.60 45.46
N LEU A 30 -1.86 31.24 44.49
CA LEU A 30 -0.42 31.48 44.51
C LEU A 30 -0.09 32.78 45.26
N HIS A 31 0.83 32.65 46.22
CA HIS A 31 1.40 33.76 46.97
C HIS A 31 2.08 34.80 46.04
N PRO A 32 1.91 36.11 46.28
CA PRO A 32 2.30 37.17 45.34
C PRO A 32 3.81 37.42 45.20
N HIS A 33 4.70 36.69 45.89
CA HIS A 33 6.14 36.98 45.89
C HIS A 33 7.01 36.07 45.01
N ASP A 34 6.47 35.00 44.40
CA ASP A 34 7.18 34.12 43.45
C ASP A 34 6.72 34.26 41.99
N PHE A 35 5.84 35.24 41.71
CA PHE A 35 5.19 35.38 40.40
C PHE A 35 6.12 35.90 39.29
N GLN A 36 7.20 36.62 39.62
CA GLN A 36 8.06 37.21 38.58
C GLN A 36 9.05 36.23 37.94
N LYS A 37 9.48 35.17 38.63
CA LYS A 37 10.44 34.20 38.04
C LYS A 37 9.75 33.13 37.20
N ASN A 38 8.53 32.73 37.56
CA ASN A 38 7.80 31.69 36.83
C ASN A 38 7.18 32.20 35.52
N VAL A 39 6.78 33.48 35.45
CA VAL A 39 6.18 34.06 34.23
C VAL A 39 7.19 34.09 33.08
N VAL A 40 8.44 34.49 33.32
CA VAL A 40 9.47 34.54 32.26
C VAL A 40 9.80 33.14 31.73
N HIS A 41 9.84 32.13 32.61
CA HIS A 41 10.10 30.75 32.19
C HIS A 41 8.91 30.16 31.40
N PHE A 42 7.67 30.46 31.81
CA PHE A 42 6.47 30.01 31.12
C PHE A 42 6.31 30.66 29.74
N PHE A 43 6.58 31.95 29.61
CA PHE A 43 6.61 32.64 28.31
C PHE A 43 7.73 32.13 27.39
N CYS A 44 8.90 31.79 27.93
CA CYS A 44 9.98 31.25 27.11
C CYS A 44 9.64 29.85 26.55
N VAL A 45 9.11 28.95 27.40
CA VAL A 45 8.73 27.59 26.99
C VAL A 45 7.53 27.61 26.03
N THR A 46 6.51 28.45 26.27
CA THR A 46 5.34 28.53 25.38
C THR A 46 5.69 29.16 24.03
N VAL A 47 6.55 30.19 23.98
CA VAL A 47 7.01 30.77 22.72
C VAL A 47 7.87 29.78 21.95
N GLN A 48 8.69 28.96 22.61
CA GLN A 48 9.54 27.97 21.95
C GLN A 48 8.72 26.79 21.39
N VAL A 49 7.70 26.32 22.12
CA VAL A 49 6.76 25.29 21.64
C VAL A 49 5.86 25.82 20.51
N LEU A 50 5.43 27.08 20.57
CA LEU A 50 4.67 27.70 19.47
C LEU A 50 5.56 27.94 18.24
N TYR A 51 6.83 28.31 18.39
CA TYR A 51 7.77 28.48 17.27
C TYR A 51 8.08 27.14 16.57
N LEU A 52 8.22 26.05 17.33
CA LEU A 52 8.42 24.71 16.75
C LEU A 52 7.19 24.22 15.97
N ASN A 53 5.97 24.58 16.38
CA ASN A 53 4.74 24.19 15.68
C ASN A 53 4.34 25.14 14.52
N LEU A 54 4.81 26.40 14.51
CA LEU A 54 4.46 27.39 13.47
C LEU A 54 5.50 27.52 12.34
N VAL A 55 6.76 27.12 12.56
CA VAL A 55 7.84 27.35 11.58
C VAL A 55 8.25 26.10 10.80
N LEU A 56 7.96 24.91 11.33
CA LEU A 56 8.10 23.67 10.57
C LEU A 56 6.69 23.18 10.22
N PRO A 57 6.13 23.52 9.03
CA PRO A 57 4.98 22.79 8.54
C PRO A 57 5.32 21.32 8.64
N SER A 58 4.51 20.54 9.37
CA SER A 58 4.68 19.10 9.50
C SER A 58 4.92 18.55 8.11
N ALA A 59 6.13 18.06 7.88
CA ALA A 59 6.62 17.80 6.54
C ALA A 59 5.83 16.65 5.85
N SER A 60 4.93 15.99 6.59
CA SER A 60 3.86 15.12 6.10
C SER A 60 2.80 15.79 5.23
N ASP A 61 2.68 17.12 5.24
CA ASP A 61 1.58 17.84 4.56
C ASP A 61 1.75 17.99 3.04
N ARG A 62 2.89 17.58 2.49
CA ARG A 62 3.26 17.86 1.08
C ARG A 62 3.53 16.62 0.25
N TRP A 63 3.30 15.42 0.78
CA TRP A 63 3.66 14.23 0.05
C TRP A 63 2.62 13.11 0.07
N ASN A 64 2.31 12.57 -1.11
CA ASN A 64 1.59 11.31 -1.23
C ASN A 64 2.24 10.38 -2.24
N CYS A 65 2.72 9.24 -1.74
CA CYS A 65 2.97 8.05 -2.52
C CYS A 65 1.90 7.02 -2.13
N ASN A 66 1.07 6.61 -3.09
CA ASN A 66 0.15 5.51 -2.86
C ASN A 66 0.87 4.16 -2.96
N SER A 67 0.40 3.19 -2.16
CA SER A 67 0.82 1.79 -2.24
C SER A 67 2.31 1.54 -1.97
N LEU A 68 2.88 2.30 -1.03
CA LEU A 68 4.24 2.05 -0.57
C LEU A 68 4.35 0.66 0.07
N GLY A 69 5.53 0.07 -0.08
CA GLY A 69 5.87 -1.20 0.57
C GLY A 69 5.39 -2.46 -0.16
N ARG A 70 4.92 -2.35 -1.40
CA ARG A 70 4.73 -3.53 -2.26
C ARG A 70 6.05 -3.90 -2.90
N ASP A 71 6.30 -5.20 -3.04
CA ASP A 71 7.55 -5.70 -3.63
C ASP A 71 7.57 -5.49 -5.15
N LYS A 72 6.47 -5.85 -5.81
CA LYS A 72 6.36 -5.92 -7.27
C LYS A 72 5.11 -5.23 -7.77
N MET A 73 5.24 -4.57 -8.91
CA MET A 73 4.15 -3.90 -9.60
C MET A 73 3.53 -4.85 -10.64
N PRO A 74 2.25 -5.20 -10.53
CA PRO A 74 1.60 -6.08 -11.49
C PRO A 74 1.45 -5.38 -12.85
N TYR A 75 1.32 -6.17 -13.92
CA TYR A 75 1.20 -5.67 -15.29
C TYR A 75 0.18 -4.52 -15.44
N ALA A 76 -1.02 -4.67 -14.86
CA ALA A 76 -2.09 -3.68 -14.96
C ALA A 76 -1.68 -2.29 -14.44
N GLU A 77 -0.84 -2.25 -13.39
CA GLU A 77 -0.33 -0.99 -12.83
C GLU A 77 0.93 -0.52 -13.57
N ALA A 78 1.74 -1.45 -14.09
CA ALA A 78 2.91 -1.13 -14.91
C ALA A 78 2.54 -0.40 -16.21
N LEU A 79 1.32 -0.56 -16.70
CA LEU A 79 0.78 0.25 -17.81
C LEU A 79 0.88 1.75 -17.52
N PHE A 80 0.61 2.17 -16.28
CA PHE A 80 0.73 3.58 -15.89
C PHE A 80 2.15 4.12 -16.10
N LEU A 81 3.20 3.34 -15.80
CA LEU A 81 4.58 3.77 -16.06
C LEU A 81 4.83 3.91 -17.57
N ARG A 82 4.34 2.99 -18.38
CA ARG A 82 4.48 3.05 -19.85
C ARG A 82 3.78 4.29 -20.41
N ASP A 83 2.58 4.57 -19.94
CA ASP A 83 1.79 5.75 -20.31
C ASP A 83 2.47 7.06 -19.88
N ASN A 84 3.31 7.01 -18.84
CA ASN A 84 4.14 8.12 -18.37
C ASN A 84 5.56 8.16 -18.98
N GLY A 85 5.78 7.39 -20.05
CA GLY A 85 6.98 7.51 -20.89
C GLY A 85 8.18 6.73 -20.39
N PHE A 86 7.97 5.77 -19.49
CA PHE A 86 9.02 4.84 -19.09
C PHE A 86 9.24 3.80 -20.20
N ASP A 87 10.41 3.88 -20.83
CA ASP A 87 10.91 2.81 -21.69
C ASP A 87 11.75 1.80 -20.90
N HIS A 88 12.14 0.69 -21.56
CA HIS A 88 12.96 -0.34 -20.94
C HIS A 88 14.32 0.19 -20.43
N ALA A 89 14.87 1.22 -21.09
CA ALA A 89 16.13 1.82 -20.71
C ALA A 89 16.00 2.66 -19.42
N ALA A 90 14.93 3.44 -19.29
CA ALA A 90 14.59 4.23 -18.12
C ALA A 90 14.33 3.34 -16.91
N VAL A 91 13.53 2.28 -17.07
CA VAL A 91 13.25 1.29 -16.01
C VAL A 91 14.53 0.61 -15.54
N ARG A 92 15.39 0.17 -16.47
CA ARG A 92 16.69 -0.42 -16.11
C ARG A 92 17.61 0.59 -15.43
N LYS A 93 17.60 1.84 -15.88
CA LYS A 93 18.45 2.91 -15.34
C LYS A 93 18.13 3.22 -13.88
N ILE A 94 16.86 3.17 -13.48
CA ILE A 94 16.45 3.29 -12.07
C ILE A 94 16.70 2.01 -11.25
N GLY A 95 17.22 0.94 -11.85
CA GLY A 95 17.51 -0.33 -11.17
C GLY A 95 16.33 -1.32 -11.14
N ALA A 96 15.21 -0.97 -11.75
CA ALA A 96 14.05 -1.85 -11.91
C ALA A 96 14.16 -2.70 -13.18
N VAL A 97 13.37 -3.77 -13.25
CA VAL A 97 13.28 -4.66 -14.42
C VAL A 97 11.83 -4.98 -14.72
N PHE A 98 11.50 -5.14 -16.00
CA PHE A 98 10.23 -5.74 -16.38
C PHE A 98 10.33 -7.26 -16.18
N SER A 99 9.35 -7.85 -15.51
CA SER A 99 9.21 -9.29 -15.37
C SER A 99 8.56 -9.92 -16.60
N ASP A 100 8.63 -11.26 -16.71
CA ASP A 100 8.11 -12.00 -17.87
C ASP A 100 6.59 -11.88 -18.04
N ASP A 101 5.86 -11.66 -16.94
CA ASP A 101 4.42 -11.36 -16.92
C ASP A 101 4.10 -9.89 -17.30
N GLY A 102 5.13 -9.09 -17.60
CA GLY A 102 5.03 -7.67 -17.95
C GLY A 102 4.91 -6.73 -16.76
N GLY A 103 4.98 -7.23 -15.52
CA GLY A 103 5.10 -6.43 -14.31
C GLY A 103 6.46 -5.71 -14.19
N VAL A 104 6.67 -5.00 -13.07
CA VAL A 104 7.93 -4.30 -12.76
C VAL A 104 8.42 -4.66 -11.35
N ASP A 105 9.72 -4.95 -11.24
CA ASP A 105 10.39 -5.33 -9.99
C ASP A 105 11.70 -4.51 -9.80
N PRO A 106 11.84 -3.72 -8.72
CA PRO A 106 10.89 -3.54 -7.63
C PRO A 106 9.76 -2.59 -8.01
N TYR A 107 8.76 -2.46 -7.13
CA TYR A 107 7.67 -1.51 -7.29
C TYR A 107 8.16 -0.06 -7.42
N VAL A 108 7.65 0.68 -8.41
CA VAL A 108 8.03 2.08 -8.69
C VAL A 108 6.84 2.99 -8.47
N VAL A 109 6.95 3.98 -7.59
CA VAL A 109 5.85 4.89 -7.24
C VAL A 109 6.11 6.28 -7.80
N MET A 110 5.11 6.84 -8.48
CA MET A 110 5.08 8.25 -8.83
C MET A 110 4.44 9.01 -7.68
N CYS A 111 5.24 9.77 -6.93
CA CYS A 111 4.73 10.51 -5.78
C CYS A 111 4.33 11.93 -6.17
N SER A 112 3.33 12.46 -5.47
CA SER A 112 2.80 13.81 -5.71
C SER A 112 3.11 14.74 -4.54
N ASP A 113 3.30 16.02 -4.86
CA ASP A 113 3.53 17.10 -3.89
C ASP A 113 2.23 17.63 -3.23
N LYS A 114 1.08 17.06 -3.58
CA LYS A 114 -0.26 17.56 -3.17
C LYS A 114 -0.95 16.75 -2.09
N GLY A 115 -0.44 15.57 -1.74
CA GLY A 115 -1.12 14.70 -0.79
C GLY A 115 -0.46 14.72 0.59
N LYS A 116 -1.15 14.13 1.58
CA LYS A 116 -0.85 14.33 3.00
C LYS A 116 -0.45 13.05 3.74
N MET A 117 -0.05 12.00 3.01
CA MET A 117 0.10 10.67 3.61
C MET A 117 1.03 9.76 2.80
N LEU A 118 2.03 9.20 3.46
CA LEU A 118 2.80 8.05 2.97
C LEU A 118 2.05 6.77 3.38
N HIS A 119 1.36 6.13 2.43
CA HIS A 119 0.53 4.96 2.75
C HIS A 119 1.27 3.65 2.44
N PHE A 120 1.67 2.92 3.49
CA PHE A 120 2.39 1.65 3.38
C PHE A 120 1.43 0.45 3.38
N ASN A 121 0.83 0.20 2.21
CA ASN A 121 -0.16 -0.88 2.03
C ASN A 121 0.44 -2.23 1.67
N GLY A 122 1.72 -2.30 1.33
CA GLY A 122 2.34 -3.59 1.03
C GLY A 122 2.90 -4.30 2.26
N GLY A 123 3.42 -5.52 2.01
CA GLY A 123 4.03 -6.37 3.02
C GLY A 123 5.34 -5.81 3.59
N VAL A 124 5.95 -4.86 2.89
CA VAL A 124 7.19 -4.24 3.31
C VAL A 124 6.91 -3.07 4.21
N LYS A 125 7.51 -3.11 5.39
CA LYS A 125 7.50 -2.00 6.32
C LYS A 125 8.83 -1.24 6.31
N PRO A 126 8.81 0.11 6.40
CA PRO A 126 10.03 0.91 6.43
C PRO A 126 10.97 0.59 7.57
N TRP A 127 10.49 0.06 8.70
CA TRP A 127 11.33 -0.29 9.86
C TRP A 127 11.89 -1.72 9.80
N THR A 128 11.49 -2.53 8.82
CA THR A 128 12.00 -3.90 8.62
C THR A 128 12.95 -4.00 7.43
N TRP A 129 13.30 -2.87 6.81
CA TRP A 129 13.98 -2.87 5.53
C TRP A 129 15.38 -3.51 5.59
N GLN A 130 16.14 -3.29 6.67
CA GLN A 130 17.48 -3.85 6.78
C GLN A 130 17.48 -5.38 6.78
N THR A 131 16.45 -5.98 7.39
CA THR A 131 16.31 -7.45 7.47
C THR A 131 15.68 -8.04 6.21
N TYR A 132 14.71 -7.36 5.62
CA TYR A 132 13.95 -7.87 4.48
C TYR A 132 14.73 -7.76 3.15
N TYR A 133 15.52 -6.69 3.00
CA TYR A 133 16.17 -6.33 1.73
C TYR A 133 17.65 -6.69 1.64
N ALA A 134 18.15 -7.57 2.51
CA ALA A 134 19.48 -8.16 2.27
C ALA A 134 19.55 -8.83 0.89
N ASP A 135 18.43 -9.44 0.46
CA ASP A 135 18.33 -10.22 -0.78
C ASP A 135 17.33 -9.65 -1.81
N HIS A 136 16.65 -8.54 -1.50
CA HIS A 136 15.59 -7.97 -2.35
C HIS A 136 15.88 -6.52 -2.73
N LYS A 137 15.27 -6.04 -3.82
CA LYS A 137 15.38 -4.63 -4.24
C LYS A 137 14.32 -3.77 -3.55
N LEU A 138 14.71 -2.59 -3.09
CA LEU A 138 13.83 -1.63 -2.44
C LEU A 138 12.87 -0.95 -3.43
N PRO A 139 11.61 -0.70 -3.06
CA PRO A 139 10.69 0.12 -3.83
C PRO A 139 11.25 1.51 -4.08
N LEU A 140 11.03 2.00 -5.29
CA LEU A 140 11.56 3.27 -5.78
C LEU A 140 10.46 4.32 -5.82
N CYS A 141 10.78 5.54 -5.41
CA CYS A 141 9.84 6.65 -5.36
C CYS A 141 10.37 7.81 -6.21
N ALA A 142 9.52 8.31 -7.10
CA ALA A 142 9.78 9.53 -7.85
C ALA A 142 9.69 10.74 -6.92
N LEU A 143 10.70 11.60 -6.97
CA LEU A 143 10.69 12.89 -6.30
C LEU A 143 9.93 13.93 -7.15
N PRO A 144 9.03 14.74 -6.55
CA PRO A 144 8.40 15.87 -7.19
C PRO A 144 9.42 16.96 -7.45
N GLU A 145 9.12 17.81 -8.44
CA GLU A 145 10.00 18.89 -8.90
C GLU A 145 10.32 19.91 -7.79
N ASN A 146 9.42 20.07 -6.81
CA ASN A 146 9.51 21.08 -5.75
C ASN A 146 10.13 20.57 -4.44
N MET A 147 10.94 19.50 -4.49
CA MET A 147 11.55 18.94 -3.29
C MET A 147 12.63 19.89 -2.72
N PRO A 148 12.63 20.20 -1.42
CA PRO A 148 13.67 21.03 -0.81
C PRO A 148 15.06 20.40 -1.01
N GLU A 149 16.08 21.23 -1.30
CA GLU A 149 17.45 20.77 -1.52
C GLU A 149 18.13 20.22 -0.26
N ASN A 150 17.50 20.41 0.90
CA ASN A 150 18.04 20.10 2.21
C ASN A 150 18.04 18.59 2.52
N PHE A 151 17.38 17.77 1.71
CA PHE A 151 17.27 16.33 1.93
C PHE A 151 18.46 15.61 1.32
N ASN A 152 19.23 14.93 2.16
CA ASN A 152 20.35 14.10 1.73
C ASN A 152 19.89 12.65 1.58
N PHE A 153 19.56 12.26 0.35
CA PHE A 153 19.20 10.88 0.04
C PHE A 153 20.44 10.05 -0.29
N ASN A 154 20.50 8.82 0.21
CA ASN A 154 21.64 7.92 0.02
C ASN A 154 21.91 7.61 -1.45
N SER A 155 20.84 7.49 -2.25
CA SER A 155 20.93 7.25 -3.69
C SER A 155 19.85 8.04 -4.43
N VAL A 156 20.28 8.84 -5.41
CA VAL A 156 19.38 9.56 -6.32
C VAL A 156 19.72 9.15 -7.74
N VAL A 157 18.72 8.66 -8.48
CA VAL A 157 18.85 8.30 -9.89
C VAL A 157 17.95 9.18 -10.74
N GLN A 158 18.49 9.79 -11.79
CA GLN A 158 17.72 10.66 -12.67
C GLN A 158 17.48 10.03 -14.03
N VAL A 159 16.23 10.05 -14.48
CA VAL A 159 15.80 9.58 -15.80
C VAL A 159 15.00 10.64 -16.53
N LYS A 160 15.12 10.67 -17.85
CA LYS A 160 14.41 11.63 -18.70
C LYS A 160 13.14 10.97 -19.22
N LEU A 161 11.97 11.42 -18.75
CA LEU A 161 10.64 10.93 -19.14
C LEU A 161 9.93 12.06 -19.88
N PHE A 162 9.48 11.83 -21.13
CA PHE A 162 8.79 12.85 -21.94
C PHE A 162 9.40 14.26 -21.86
N CYS A 163 10.73 14.33 -22.03
CA CYS A 163 11.52 15.57 -21.96
C CYS A 163 11.72 16.18 -20.56
N LYS A 164 11.11 15.64 -19.50
CA LYS A 164 11.33 16.05 -18.12
C LYS A 164 12.35 15.16 -17.43
N LEU A 165 13.22 15.76 -16.62
CA LEU A 165 14.14 15.02 -15.76
C LEU A 165 13.42 14.69 -14.45
N VAL A 166 13.28 13.41 -14.15
CA VAL A 166 12.62 12.92 -12.93
C VAL A 166 13.66 12.18 -12.10
N SER A 167 13.72 12.53 -10.81
CA SER A 167 14.63 11.92 -9.83
C SER A 167 13.92 10.80 -9.09
N PHE A 168 14.61 9.71 -8.82
CA PHE A 168 14.12 8.55 -8.08
C PHE A 168 15.04 8.27 -6.89
N VAL A 169 14.45 7.88 -5.78
CA VAL A 169 15.13 7.47 -4.54
C VAL A 169 14.49 6.21 -3.98
N ASN A 170 15.11 5.55 -3.01
CA ASN A 170 14.41 4.49 -2.29
C ASN A 170 13.28 5.09 -1.47
N CYS A 171 12.09 4.50 -1.53
CA CYS A 171 10.94 4.98 -0.77
C CYS A 171 11.17 5.01 0.75
N VAL A 172 12.04 4.13 1.25
CA VAL A 172 12.43 4.11 2.67
C VAL A 172 13.22 5.35 3.09
N ASP A 173 14.03 5.92 2.18
CA ASP A 173 14.81 7.13 2.49
C ASP A 173 13.88 8.35 2.66
N ILE A 174 12.81 8.41 1.86
CA ILE A 174 11.74 9.40 2.02
C ILE A 174 11.11 9.24 3.40
N TRP A 175 10.66 8.04 3.74
CA TRP A 175 10.03 7.80 5.03
C TRP A 175 10.92 8.18 6.23
N ASN A 176 12.19 7.77 6.20
CA ASN A 176 13.17 8.11 7.24
C ASN A 176 13.39 9.62 7.36
N SER A 177 13.23 10.37 6.27
CA SER A 177 13.40 11.83 6.27
C SER A 177 12.21 12.58 6.88
N PHE A 178 11.02 11.97 6.90
CA PHE A 178 9.78 12.63 7.33
C PHE A 178 9.23 12.10 8.65
N ILE A 179 9.72 10.98 9.15
CA ILE A 179 9.32 10.46 10.46
C ILE A 179 9.98 11.26 11.59
N SER A 180 9.18 11.77 12.53
CA SER A 180 9.73 12.42 13.73
C SER A 180 10.47 11.40 14.59
N GLU A 181 11.48 11.86 15.35
CA GLU A 181 12.20 11.00 16.29
C GLU A 181 11.26 10.34 17.30
N GLU A 182 10.25 11.06 17.78
CA GLU A 182 9.20 10.53 18.65
C GLU A 182 8.42 9.38 18.00
N THR A 183 8.00 9.54 16.74
CA THR A 183 7.29 8.48 16.00
C THR A 183 8.21 7.30 15.72
N ALA A 184 9.48 7.57 15.42
CA ALA A 184 10.48 6.52 15.22
C ALA A 184 10.72 5.72 16.51
N CYS A 185 10.72 6.37 17.68
CA CYS A 185 10.79 5.72 18.99
C CYS A 185 9.56 4.85 19.25
N ALA A 186 8.35 5.36 19.03
CA ALA A 186 7.12 4.58 19.20
C ALA A 186 7.09 3.31 18.32
N LEU A 187 7.72 3.34 17.15
CA LEU A 187 7.82 2.17 16.26
C LEU A 187 8.93 1.19 16.63
N ARG A 188 9.93 1.60 17.42
CA ARG A 188 11.00 0.67 17.88
C ARG A 188 10.49 -0.32 18.91
N ASP A 189 9.62 0.14 19.80
CA ASP A 189 9.05 -0.69 20.87
C ASP A 189 8.10 -1.75 20.31
N TYR A 190 7.59 -1.57 19.10
CA TYR A 190 6.71 -2.54 18.44
C TYR A 190 7.27 -3.98 18.41
N LYS A 191 8.57 -4.16 18.13
CA LYS A 191 9.18 -5.51 18.12
C LYS A 191 9.26 -6.15 19.50
N GLN A 192 9.39 -5.33 20.54
CA GLN A 192 9.44 -5.81 21.92
C GLN A 192 8.04 -6.05 22.47
N GLU A 193 7.08 -5.21 22.10
CA GLU A 193 5.69 -5.28 22.54
C GLU A 193 4.90 -6.40 21.85
N TRP A 194 5.27 -6.79 20.62
CA TRP A 194 4.53 -7.76 19.81
C TRP A 194 5.40 -8.95 19.36
N PRO A 195 6.02 -9.72 20.28
CA PRO A 195 6.90 -10.84 19.94
C PRO A 195 6.20 -11.97 19.16
N GLU A 196 4.88 -12.06 19.22
CA GLU A 196 4.05 -13.01 18.48
C GLU A 196 3.80 -12.63 17.01
N GLU A 197 4.19 -11.43 16.56
CA GLU A 197 3.93 -10.96 15.20
C GLU A 197 4.44 -11.92 14.11
N PRO A 198 5.67 -12.50 14.18
CA PRO A 198 6.13 -13.46 13.18
C PRO A 198 5.22 -14.69 13.08
N THR A 199 4.76 -15.19 14.23
CA THR A 199 3.82 -16.32 14.30
C THR A 199 2.46 -15.93 13.72
N TRP A 200 1.99 -14.72 13.99
CA TRP A 200 0.74 -14.20 13.42
C TRP A 200 0.81 -14.08 11.90
N ILE A 201 1.91 -13.54 11.35
CA ILE A 201 2.14 -13.45 9.91
C ILE A 201 2.18 -14.84 9.26
N ALA A 202 2.88 -15.80 9.88
CA ALA A 202 2.93 -17.19 9.40
C ALA A 202 1.53 -17.83 9.36
N ASN A 203 0.77 -17.71 10.46
CA ASN A 203 -0.59 -18.24 10.56
C ASN A 203 -1.55 -17.58 9.55
N MET A 204 -1.42 -16.28 9.30
CA MET A 204 -2.19 -15.59 8.27
C MET A 204 -1.85 -16.09 6.86
N GLY A 205 -0.56 -16.32 6.57
CA GLY A 205 -0.12 -16.91 5.30
C GLY A 205 -0.72 -18.30 5.06
N GLU A 206 -0.70 -19.17 6.07
CA GLU A 206 -1.31 -20.51 6.00
C GLU A 206 -2.82 -20.43 5.77
N LYS A 207 -3.51 -19.51 6.48
CA LYS A 207 -4.96 -19.32 6.33
C LYS A 207 -5.33 -18.86 4.92
N VAL A 208 -4.62 -17.86 4.38
CA VAL A 208 -4.85 -17.35 3.03
C VAL A 208 -4.57 -18.43 1.98
N ALA A 209 -3.49 -19.20 2.14
CA ALA A 209 -3.16 -20.31 1.24
C ALA A 209 -4.27 -21.37 1.23
N LYS A 210 -4.79 -21.73 2.41
CA LYS A 210 -5.91 -22.68 2.55
C LYS A 210 -7.20 -22.15 1.92
N GLU A 211 -7.55 -20.89 2.16
CA GLU A 211 -8.74 -20.27 1.56
C GLU A 211 -8.67 -20.22 0.02
N GLU A 212 -7.47 -19.98 -0.53
CA GLU A 212 -7.23 -19.99 -1.98
C GLU A 212 -7.31 -21.41 -2.56
N GLU A 213 -6.76 -22.41 -1.88
CA GLU A 213 -6.89 -23.82 -2.28
C GLU A 213 -8.37 -24.25 -2.31
N GLU A 214 -9.14 -23.94 -1.26
CA GLU A 214 -10.57 -24.21 -1.23
C GLU A 214 -11.34 -23.46 -2.33
N ARG A 215 -10.92 -22.24 -2.70
CA ARG A 215 -11.53 -21.48 -3.80
C ARG A 215 -11.28 -22.17 -5.15
N ILE A 216 -10.06 -22.63 -5.39
CA ILE A 216 -9.68 -23.36 -6.60
C ILE A 216 -10.47 -24.68 -6.70
N ASP A 217 -10.59 -25.43 -5.61
CA ASP A 217 -11.32 -26.69 -5.59
C ASP A 217 -12.83 -26.51 -5.80
N ARG A 218 -13.42 -25.47 -5.21
CA ARG A 218 -14.82 -25.09 -5.48
C ARG A 218 -15.03 -24.76 -6.96
N GLU A 219 -14.10 -24.05 -7.58
CA GLU A 219 -14.20 -23.70 -9.01
C GLU A 219 -14.06 -24.94 -9.91
N LYS A 220 -13.10 -25.83 -9.64
CA LYS A 220 -12.96 -27.11 -10.34
C LYS A 220 -14.22 -27.96 -10.25
N ALA A 221 -14.84 -28.03 -9.06
CA ALA A 221 -16.09 -28.77 -8.86
C ALA A 221 -17.26 -28.16 -9.66
N ARG A 222 -17.31 -26.82 -9.80
CA ARG A 222 -18.31 -26.14 -10.63
C ARG A 222 -18.14 -26.48 -12.12
N ILE A 223 -16.91 -26.45 -12.63
CA ILE A 223 -16.60 -26.80 -14.02
C ILE A 223 -16.97 -28.25 -14.32
N GLN A 224 -16.57 -29.20 -13.45
CA GLN A 224 -16.89 -30.62 -13.64
C GLN A 224 -18.40 -30.89 -13.65
N LYS A 225 -19.17 -30.19 -12.81
CA LYS A 225 -20.63 -30.30 -12.80
C LYS A 225 -21.27 -29.76 -14.08
N GLN A 226 -20.72 -28.69 -14.66
CA GLN A 226 -21.20 -28.15 -15.94
C GLN A 226 -20.88 -29.08 -17.12
N GLU A 227 -19.67 -29.67 -17.16
CA GLU A 227 -19.29 -30.65 -18.19
C GLU A 227 -20.12 -31.94 -18.12
N GLY A 228 -20.41 -32.43 -16.90
CA GLY A 228 -21.26 -33.61 -16.70
C GLY A 228 -22.71 -33.43 -17.15
N LEU A 229 -23.24 -32.19 -17.15
CA LEU A 229 -24.58 -31.89 -17.69
C LEU A 229 -24.62 -31.82 -19.22
N HIS A 230 -23.47 -31.76 -19.89
CA HIS A 230 -23.38 -31.63 -21.35
C HIS A 230 -23.02 -32.93 -22.07
N LEU A 231 -23.10 -34.08 -21.38
CA LEU A 231 -23.02 -35.38 -22.05
C LEU A 231 -24.21 -35.49 -23.01
N PRO A 232 -23.96 -35.53 -24.33
CA PRO A 232 -25.03 -35.70 -25.30
C PRO A 232 -25.71 -37.04 -25.00
N ASP A 233 -27.04 -37.00 -24.86
CA ASP A 233 -27.85 -38.19 -24.71
C ASP A 233 -27.80 -38.98 -26.03
N ASP A 234 -26.79 -39.86 -26.14
CA ASP A 234 -26.59 -40.76 -27.28
C ASP A 234 -27.73 -41.79 -27.44
N SER A 235 -28.75 -41.76 -26.57
CA SER A 235 -30.01 -42.49 -26.68
C SER A 235 -30.73 -42.28 -28.02
N HIS A 236 -30.47 -41.18 -28.74
CA HIS A 236 -31.07 -40.92 -30.05
C HIS A 236 -30.23 -41.33 -31.27
N ARG A 237 -29.04 -41.91 -31.11
CA ARG A 237 -28.13 -42.16 -32.26
C ARG A 237 -28.15 -43.56 -32.88
N CYS A 238 -29.08 -44.44 -32.51
CA CYS A 238 -29.22 -45.76 -33.14
C CYS A 238 -30.67 -46.11 -33.47
N ARG A 239 -31.24 -45.58 -34.57
CA ARG A 239 -32.46 -46.16 -35.17
C ARG A 239 -32.64 -46.03 -36.68
N LEU A 240 -31.64 -45.56 -37.43
CA LEU A 240 -31.73 -45.44 -38.91
C LEU A 240 -30.52 -46.03 -39.65
N CYS A 241 -30.05 -47.20 -39.21
CA CYS A 241 -29.15 -48.06 -40.00
C CYS A 241 -29.78 -49.43 -40.21
N VAL A 242 -30.99 -49.45 -40.75
CA VAL A 242 -31.60 -50.66 -41.32
C VAL A 242 -32.14 -50.21 -42.67
N ASP A 243 -31.84 -50.98 -43.72
CA ASP A 243 -32.35 -50.86 -45.09
C ASP A 243 -31.60 -49.93 -46.07
N ASN A 244 -30.40 -50.33 -46.50
CA ASN A 244 -29.96 -50.04 -47.88
C ASN A 244 -28.90 -51.03 -48.43
N LEU A 245 -29.19 -52.33 -48.33
CA LEU A 245 -28.41 -53.39 -48.97
C LEU A 245 -29.29 -54.25 -49.88
N TYR A 246 -29.98 -53.66 -50.85
CA TYR A 246 -30.49 -54.42 -51.99
C TYR A 246 -30.57 -53.50 -53.22
N TYR A 247 -29.73 -53.80 -54.22
CA TYR A 247 -29.97 -53.73 -55.68
C TYR A 247 -28.67 -53.39 -56.42
N ASN A 248 -27.96 -54.43 -56.86
CA ASN A 248 -27.15 -54.43 -58.08
C ASN A 248 -26.66 -55.86 -58.36
N ILE A 249 -27.53 -56.72 -58.91
CA ILE A 249 -27.24 -57.76 -59.91
C ILE A 249 -28.51 -57.95 -60.75
#